data_AF-A0A2G9TGC8-F1
#
_entry.id   AF-A0A2G9TGC8-F1
#
_cell.length_a   1.000
_cell.length_b   1.000
_cell.length_c   1.000
_cell.angle_alpha   90.00
_cell.angle_beta   90.00
_cell.angle_gamma   90.00
#
_symmetry.space_group_name_H-M   'P 1'
#
loop_
_entity.id
_entity.type
_entity.pdbx_description
1 polymer ?
#
loop_
_entity_poly.entity_id
_entity_poly.type
_entity_poly.pdbx_seq_one_letter_code
_entity_poly.pdbx_strand_id
1 'polypeptide(L)'
;MPLLENFTLKTQPFNNVKVVFESASPVAVDLLNALFTYDPKRRISAAAALAHPFFTERPLPCDPVLIPSLPPSHSKKRKREESLQI
;
A
#
# COMPACT_ATOMS: atom_id res chain seq x y z
N MET A 1 12.03 -5.36 24.40
CA MET A 1 12.86 -5.05 23.22
C MET A 1 13.83 -3.93 23.61
N PRO A 2 15.09 -4.24 23.97
CA PRO A 2 16.05 -3.25 24.47
C PRO A 2 16.48 -2.20 23.42
N LEU A 3 16.26 -2.48 22.12
CA LEU A 3 16.57 -1.56 21.02
C LEU A 3 15.57 -0.40 20.85
N LEU A 4 14.47 -0.39 21.61
CA LEU A 4 13.43 0.64 21.49
C LEU A 4 13.44 1.64 22.67
N GLU A 5 14.47 1.62 23.50
CA GLU A 5 14.53 2.43 24.73
C GLU A 5 14.68 3.93 24.43
N ASN A 6 15.18 4.31 23.25
CA ASN A 6 15.41 5.70 22.84
C ASN A 6 14.87 6.03 21.45
N PHE A 7 13.79 5.39 21.01
CA PHE A 7 13.21 5.67 19.69
C PHE A 7 12.17 6.80 19.77
N THR A 8 12.58 8.01 19.39
CA THR A 8 11.67 9.14 19.21
C THR A 8 11.39 9.32 17.73
N LEU A 9 10.10 9.39 17.40
CA LEU A 9 9.67 9.61 16.03
C LEU A 9 9.80 11.09 15.70
N LYS A 10 10.35 11.38 14.53
CA LYS A 10 10.37 12.74 14.02
C LYS A 10 8.92 13.20 13.82
N THR A 11 8.56 14.31 14.45
CA THR A 11 7.29 14.99 14.20
C THR A 11 7.29 15.44 12.74
N GLN A 12 6.30 14.98 11.97
CA GLN A 12 6.20 15.35 10.57
C GLN A 12 5.01 16.29 10.36
N PRO A 13 5.25 17.62 10.38
CA PRO A 13 4.17 18.62 10.38
C PRO A 13 3.43 18.75 9.05
N PHE A 14 4.03 18.31 7.94
CA PHE A 14 3.47 18.50 6.60
C PHE A 14 3.17 17.17 5.92
N ASN A 15 2.04 17.12 5.24
CA ASN A 15 1.67 16.01 4.37
C ASN A 15 2.07 16.30 2.93
N ASN A 16 3.09 15.59 2.43
CA ASN A 16 3.64 15.79 1.09
C ASN A 16 3.02 14.87 0.03
N VAL A 17 2.01 14.04 0.35
CA VAL A 17 1.45 13.07 -0.60
C VAL A 17 0.97 13.75 -1.88
N LYS A 18 0.23 14.86 -1.78
CA LYS A 18 -0.25 15.60 -2.97
C LYS A 18 0.90 16.17 -3.81
N VAL A 19 1.99 16.58 -3.17
CA VAL A 19 3.17 17.15 -3.85
C VAL A 19 3.95 16.06 -4.59
N VAL A 20 4.10 14.89 -3.97
CA VAL A 20 4.81 13.74 -4.58
C VAL A 20 3.97 13.10 -5.69
N PHE A 21 2.65 13.02 -5.50
CA PHE A 21 1.71 12.41 -6.41
C PHE A 21 0.86 13.48 -7.12
N GLU A 22 1.52 14.44 -7.77
CA GLU A 22 0.86 15.59 -8.39
C GLU A 22 -0.14 15.22 -9.50
N SER A 23 0.11 14.13 -10.22
CA SER A 23 -0.76 13.62 -11.29
C SER A 23 -1.89 12.70 -10.80
N ALA A 24 -1.94 12.39 -9.50
CA ALA A 24 -2.93 11.48 -8.96
C ALA A 24 -4.30 12.15 -8.79
N SER A 25 -5.38 11.37 -8.92
CA SER A 25 -6.73 11.90 -8.67
C SER A 25 -6.87 12.32 -7.20
N PRO A 26 -7.77 13.27 -6.87
CA PRO A 26 -8.04 13.64 -5.48
C PRO A 26 -8.43 12.44 -4.60
N VAL A 27 -9.16 11.46 -5.16
CA VAL A 27 -9.58 10.23 -4.48
C VAL A 27 -8.39 9.29 -4.23
N ALA A 28 -7.44 9.24 -5.18
CA ALA A 28 -6.20 8.49 -5.00
C ALA A 28 -5.35 9.08 -3.86
N VAL A 29 -5.22 10.40 -3.83
CA VAL A 29 -4.49 11.12 -2.77
C VAL A 29 -5.15 10.87 -1.41
N ASP A 30 -6.47 10.86 -1.34
CA ASP A 30 -7.22 10.56 -0.11
C ASP A 30 -6.93 9.14 0.41
N LEU A 31 -6.98 8.13 -0.48
CA LEU A 31 -6.62 6.76 -0.12
C LEU A 31 -5.17 6.66 0.37
N LEU A 32 -4.23 7.32 -0.31
CA LEU A 32 -2.82 7.32 0.08
C LEU A 32 -2.61 7.96 1.45
N ASN A 33 -3.33 9.03 1.78
CA ASN A 33 -3.29 9.64 3.11
C ASN A 33 -3.76 8.67 4.20
N ALA A 34 -4.85 7.93 3.92
CA ALA A 34 -5.37 6.94 4.84
C ALA A 34 -4.41 5.75 5.04
N LEU A 35 -3.73 5.31 3.98
CA LEU A 35 -2.74 4.23 3.99
C LEU A 35 -1.44 4.64 4.70
N PHE A 36 -0.95 5.85 4.46
CA PHE A 36 0.31 6.35 5.03
C PHE A 36 0.13 7.07 6.37
N THR A 37 -1.04 6.96 6.99
CA THR A 37 -1.26 7.47 8.35
C THR A 37 -0.30 6.81 9.34
N TYR A 38 0.46 7.65 10.05
CA TYR A 38 1.51 7.18 10.95
C TYR A 38 0.95 6.34 12.11
N ASP A 39 -0.08 6.83 12.79
CA ASP A 39 -0.74 6.11 13.89
C ASP A 39 -1.45 4.85 13.36
N PRO A 40 -1.01 3.64 13.76
CA PRO A 40 -1.59 2.40 13.27
C PRO A 40 -3.05 2.22 13.69
N LYS A 41 -3.51 2.87 14.78
CA LYS A 41 -4.92 2.80 15.21
C LYS A 41 -5.83 3.63 14.32
N ARG A 42 -5.29 4.67 13.68
CA ARG A 42 -6.02 5.57 12.76
C ARG A 42 -5.83 5.18 11.30
N ARG A 43 -4.83 4.36 10.98
CA ARG A 43 -4.57 3.84 9.64
C ARG A 43 -5.72 2.97 9.16
N ILE A 44 -6.09 3.13 7.89
CA ILE A 44 -7.16 2.35 7.28
C ILE A 44 -6.85 0.85 7.28
N SER A 45 -7.88 0.01 7.48
CA SER A 45 -7.75 -1.44 7.36
C SER A 45 -7.76 -1.89 5.90
N ALA A 46 -7.26 -3.09 5.62
CA ALA A 46 -7.26 -3.63 4.25
C ALA A 46 -8.68 -3.76 3.66
N ALA A 47 -9.64 -4.21 4.48
CA ALA A 47 -11.04 -4.33 4.05
C ALA A 47 -11.65 -2.96 3.72
N ALA A 48 -11.39 -1.95 4.55
CA ALA A 48 -11.87 -0.59 4.29
C ALA A 48 -11.18 0.04 3.07
N ALA A 49 -9.88 -0.22 2.87
CA ALA A 49 -9.15 0.25 1.69
C ALA A 49 -9.71 -0.34 0.40
N LEU A 50 -10.04 -1.64 0.38
CA LEU A 50 -10.66 -2.29 -0.79
C LEU A 50 -12.05 -1.72 -1.13
N ALA A 51 -12.79 -1.24 -0.13
CA ALA A 51 -14.08 -0.60 -0.31
C ALA A 51 -13.99 0.89 -0.68
N HIS A 52 -12.77 1.45 -0.80
CA HIS A 52 -12.56 2.86 -1.05
C HIS A 52 -13.00 3.26 -2.48
N PRO A 53 -13.58 4.47 -2.68
CA PRO A 53 -14.06 4.91 -4.00
C PRO A 53 -13.01 4.90 -5.10
N PHE A 54 -11.73 4.99 -4.75
CA PHE A 54 -10.59 4.92 -5.68
C PHE A 54 -10.67 3.71 -6.63
N PHE A 55 -11.11 2.54 -6.14
CA PHE A 55 -11.20 1.32 -6.97
C PHE A 55 -12.44 1.27 -7.87
N THR A 56 -13.38 2.20 -7.68
CA THR A 56 -14.64 2.30 -8.45
C THR A 56 -14.72 3.57 -9.30
N GLU A 57 -13.83 4.53 -9.06
CA GLU A 57 -13.71 5.77 -9.84
C GLU A 57 -13.22 5.43 -11.26
N ARG A 58 -13.63 6.22 -12.25
CA ARG A 58 -13.09 6.13 -13.61
C ARG A 58 -11.74 6.85 -13.70
N PRO A 59 -10.79 6.37 -14.50
CA PRO A 59 -10.86 5.15 -15.31
C PRO A 59 -10.73 3.88 -14.44
N LEU A 60 -11.50 2.85 -14.80
CA LEU A 60 -11.36 1.54 -14.17
C LEU A 60 -9.98 0.94 -14.49
N PRO A 61 -9.50 0.00 -13.66
CA PRO A 61 -8.28 -0.74 -13.95
C PRO A 61 -8.31 -1.38 -15.34
N CYS A 62 -7.14 -1.45 -15.98
CA CYS A 62 -7.00 -2.10 -17.28
C CYS A 62 -7.38 -3.58 -17.21
N ASP A 63 -7.98 -4.11 -18.28
CA ASP A 63 -8.30 -5.55 -18.37
C ASP A 63 -7.01 -6.37 -18.21
N PRO A 64 -6.98 -7.41 -17.36
CA PRO A 64 -5.83 -8.28 -17.18
C PRO A 64 -5.22 -8.81 -18.48
N VAL A 65 -6.03 -9.03 -19.53
CA VAL A 65 -5.57 -9.53 -20.84
C VAL A 65 -4.74 -8.48 -21.60
N LEU A 66 -4.96 -7.20 -21.32
CA LEU A 66 -4.21 -6.09 -21.93
C LEU A 66 -2.92 -5.76 -21.17
N ILE A 67 -2.70 -6.34 -19.98
CA ILE A 67 -1.49 -6.13 -19.20
C ILE A 67 -0.34 -6.86 -19.92
N PRO A 68 0.75 -6.16 -20.30
CA PRO A 68 1.89 -6.82 -20.91
C PRO A 68 2.45 -7.88 -19.97
N SER A 69 2.73 -9.07 -20.48
CA SER A 69 3.35 -10.12 -19.69
C SER A 69 4.68 -9.61 -19.15
N LEU A 70 4.82 -9.58 -17.83
CA LEU A 70 6.08 -9.22 -17.19
C LEU A 70 7.19 -10.16 -17.70
N PRO A 71 8.41 -9.66 -17.93
CA PRO A 71 9.53 -10.53 -18.27
C PRO A 71 9.70 -11.57 -17.15
N PRO A 72 10.17 -12.80 -17.48
CA PRO A 72 10.40 -13.84 -16.48
C PRO A 72 11.32 -13.29 -15.38
N SER A 73 10.72 -13.03 -14.22
CA SER A 73 11.42 -12.52 -13.05
C SER A 73 12.18 -13.66 -12.40
N HIS A 74 13.50 -13.50 -12.21
CA HIS A 74 14.38 -14.40 -11.46
C HIS A 74 14.12 -14.34 -9.94
N SER A 75 12.89 -14.04 -9.51
CA SER A 75 12.50 -14.11 -8.10
C SER A 75 12.61 -15.56 -7.66
N LYS A 76 13.68 -15.86 -6.90
CA LYS A 76 13.90 -17.17 -6.27
C LYS A 76 12.61 -17.53 -5.53
N LYS A 77 11.86 -18.50 -6.04
CA LYS A 77 10.71 -19.06 -5.34
C LYS A 77 11.19 -19.46 -3.96
N ARG A 78 10.82 -18.72 -2.90
CA ARG A 78 11.00 -19.20 -1.54
C ARG A 78 10.15 -20.46 -1.47
N LYS A 79 10.83 -21.61 -1.44
CA LYS A 79 10.22 -22.92 -1.24
C LYS A 79 9.52 -22.82 0.11
N ARG A 80 8.20 -22.58 0.11
CA ARG A 80 7.37 -22.75 1.29
C ARG A 80 7.38 -24.25 1.52
N GLU A 81 8.20 -24.71 2.46
CA GLU A 81 8.13 -26.09 2.91
C GLU A 81 6.70 -26.33 3.40
N GLU A 82 5.98 -27.09 2.59
CA GLU A 82 4.66 -27.59 2.87
C GLU A 82 4.83 -28.69 3.92
N SER A 83 5.02 -28.29 5.17
CA SER A 83 4.88 -29.20 6.30
C SER A 83 3.39 -29.47 6.48
N LEU A 84 2.85 -30.41 5.70
CA LEU A 84 1.55 -31.02 5.96
C LEU A 84 1.77 -32.48 6.38
N GLN A 85 1.44 -32.71 7.67
CA GLN A 85 0.86 -33.92 8.29
C GLN A 85 1.78 -35.16 8.37
N ILE A 86 1.93 -35.85 9.50
CA ILE A 86 1.01 -36.26 10.58
C ILE A 86 1.81 -36.31 11.90
#